data_AF-A0A518BLF9-F1
#
_entry.id   AF-A0A518BLF9-F1
#
_cell.length_a   1.000
_cell.length_b   1.000
_cell.length_c   1.000
_cell.angle_alpha   90.00
_cell.angle_beta   90.00
_cell.angle_gamma   90.00
#
_symmetry.space_group_name_H-M   'P 1'
#
loop_
_entity.id
_entity.type
_entity.pdbx_description
1 polymer ?
#
loop_
_entity_poly.entity_id
_entity_poly.type
_entity_poly.pdbx_seq_one_letter_code
_entity_poly.pdbx_strand_id
1 'polypeptide(L)'
;MHPILRVLLVLTALANLAWGLFALGLPDRAAELLGFTLNSPEARGEVRATYGGLILGLGLVQLLALRGPRGQAWLAALALVFAALGLGRLSSLALDGLSTYTAGLGAVEIGLALLLAMGSRSMDPETNRSRGDSEA
;
A
#
# COMPACT_ATOMS: atom_id res chain seq x y z
N MET A 1 -5.51 -15.32 -10.18
CA MET A 1 -4.60 -14.18 -9.92
C MET A 1 -3.28 -14.40 -10.65
N HIS A 2 -2.81 -13.40 -11.40
CA HIS A 2 -1.57 -13.50 -12.19
C HIS A 2 -0.32 -13.71 -11.30
N PRO A 3 0.67 -14.52 -11.70
CA PRO A 3 1.85 -14.82 -10.87
C PRO A 3 2.64 -13.58 -10.47
N ILE A 4 2.78 -12.60 -11.37
CA ILE A 4 3.48 -11.33 -11.10
C ILE A 4 2.80 -10.55 -9.98
N LEU A 5 1.47 -10.42 -10.02
CA LEU A 5 0.71 -9.71 -8.98
C LEU A 5 0.85 -10.40 -7.62
N ARG A 6 0.88 -11.74 -7.61
CA ARG A 6 1.11 -12.52 -6.40
C ARG A 6 2.50 -12.25 -5.81
N VAL A 7 3.55 -12.26 -6.62
CA VAL A 7 4.92 -11.95 -6.17
C VAL A 7 4.99 -10.54 -5.60
N LEU A 8 4.44 -9.57 -6.32
CA LEU A 8 4.43 -8.17 -5.88
C LEU A 8 3.67 -7.98 -4.56
N LEU A 9 2.51 -8.61 -4.39
CA LEU A 9 1.76 -8.60 -3.13
C LEU A 9 2.54 -9.21 -1.98
N VAL A 10 3.24 -10.32 -2.20
CA VAL A 10 4.06 -10.94 -1.15
C VAL A 10 5.23 -10.02 -0.76
N LEU A 11 5.94 -9.48 -1.73
CA LEU A 11 7.08 -8.58 -1.46
C LEU A 11 6.64 -7.33 -0.71
N THR A 12 5.58 -6.68 -1.18
CA THR A 12 5.04 -5.48 -0.52
C THR A 12 4.43 -5.79 0.84
N ALA A 13 3.78 -6.95 1.01
CA ALA A 13 3.32 -7.40 2.33
C ALA A 13 4.47 -7.57 3.31
N LEU A 14 5.55 -8.24 2.90
CA LEU A 14 6.72 -8.43 3.76
C LEU A 14 7.39 -7.11 4.11
N ALA A 15 7.52 -6.19 3.15
CA ALA A 15 8.06 -4.86 3.40
C ALA A 15 7.19 -4.07 4.41
N ASN A 16 5.86 -4.08 4.23
CA ASN A 16 4.92 -3.42 5.12
C ASN A 16 4.91 -4.04 6.53
N LEU A 17 4.95 -5.37 6.64
CA LEU A 17 5.02 -6.05 7.93
C LEU A 17 6.33 -5.72 8.65
N ALA A 18 7.46 -5.76 7.94
CA ALA A 18 8.75 -5.43 8.52
C ALA A 18 8.80 -3.97 9.00
N TRP A 19 8.37 -3.03 8.15
CA TRP A 19 8.33 -1.61 8.50
C TRP A 19 7.35 -1.32 9.65
N GLY A 20 6.16 -1.90 9.60
CA GLY A 20 5.15 -1.74 10.64
C GLY A 20 5.59 -2.29 11.99
N LEU A 21 6.20 -3.48 12.03
CA LEU A 21 6.77 -4.03 13.26
C LEU A 21 7.91 -3.15 13.80
N PHE A 22 8.77 -2.66 12.90
CA PHE A 22 9.88 -1.78 13.27
C PHE A 22 9.39 -0.46 13.89
N ALA A 23 8.47 0.24 13.24
CA ALA A 23 7.92 1.51 13.74
C ALA A 23 7.06 1.33 15.01
N LEU A 24 6.44 0.16 15.19
CA LEU A 24 5.67 -0.16 16.39
C LEU A 24 6.57 -0.42 17.60
N GLY A 25 7.74 -1.06 17.41
CA GLY A 25 8.71 -1.33 18.47
C GLY A 25 9.65 -0.15 18.77
N LEU A 26 10.12 0.53 17.72
CA LEU A 26 11.16 1.55 17.75
C LEU A 26 10.70 2.85 17.05
N PRO A 27 9.68 3.55 17.56
CA PRO A 27 9.09 4.72 16.88
C PRO A 27 10.07 5.87 16.69
N ASP A 28 10.94 6.15 17.66
CA ASP A 28 11.93 7.23 17.54
C ASP A 28 12.91 6.96 16.38
N ARG A 29 13.36 5.72 16.22
CA ARG A 29 14.25 5.31 15.11
C ARG A 29 13.54 5.37 13.75
N ALA A 30 12.27 4.95 13.70
CA ALA A 30 11.49 5.05 12.48
C ALA A 30 11.26 6.51 12.05
N ALA A 31 10.98 7.38 13.02
CA ALA A 31 10.84 8.81 12.81
C ALA A 31 12.13 9.48 12.34
N GLU A 32 13.28 9.14 12.95
CA GLU A 32 14.61 9.64 12.56
C GLU A 32 14.92 9.34 11.09
N LEU A 33 14.58 8.14 10.59
CA LEU A 33 14.77 7.77 9.18
C LEU A 33 13.94 8.64 8.21
N LEU A 34 12.85 9.22 8.70
CA LEU A 34 11.98 10.14 7.94
C LEU A 34 12.35 11.62 8.18
N GLY A 35 13.39 11.90 8.97
CA GLY A 35 13.80 13.25 9.32
C GLY A 35 12.94 13.90 10.41
N PHE A 36 12.12 13.13 11.13
CA PHE A 36 11.31 13.64 12.23
C PHE A 36 12.06 13.57 13.56
N THR A 37 11.76 14.53 14.45
CA THR A 37 12.19 14.50 15.86
C THR A 37 10.95 14.42 16.74
N LEU A 38 10.85 13.37 17.57
CA LEU A 38 9.68 13.14 18.42
C LEU A 38 9.93 13.68 19.83
N ASN A 39 9.24 14.77 20.17
CA ASN A 39 9.47 15.50 21.43
C ASN A 39 8.48 15.15 22.54
N SER A 40 7.50 14.27 22.28
CA SER A 40 6.46 13.95 23.27
C SER A 40 5.95 12.50 23.16
N PRO A 41 5.31 11.96 24.21
CA PRO A 41 4.66 10.66 24.15
C PRO A 41 3.57 10.57 23.08
N GLU A 42 2.82 11.65 22.86
CA GLU A 42 1.76 11.73 21.85
C GLU A 42 2.34 11.57 20.44
N ALA A 43 3.45 12.25 20.14
CA ALA A 43 4.13 12.12 18.85
C ALA A 43 4.61 10.68 18.59
N ARG A 44 5.11 9.98 19.62
CA ARG A 44 5.44 8.54 19.52
C ARG A 44 4.19 7.68 19.32
N GLY A 45 3.09 8.04 19.98
CA GLY A 45 1.79 7.39 19.79
C GLY A 45 1.32 7.47 18.33
N GLU A 46 1.40 8.65 17.73
CA GLU A 46 1.07 8.88 16.32
C GLU A 46 1.94 8.04 15.38
N VAL A 47 3.26 7.98 15.62
CA VAL A 47 4.16 7.15 14.81
C VAL A 47 3.83 5.66 14.94
N ARG A 48 3.58 5.17 16.17
CA ARG A 48 3.18 3.76 16.39
C ARG A 48 1.85 3.44 15.72
N ALA A 49 0.90 4.36 15.74
CA ALA A 49 -0.41 4.14 15.12
C ALA A 49 -0.33 4.15 13.59
N THR A 50 0.33 5.16 13.00
CA THR A 50 0.35 5.41 11.56
C THR A 50 1.42 4.61 10.83
N TYR A 51 2.68 4.71 11.24
CA TYR A 51 3.78 3.99 10.60
C TYR A 51 3.93 2.56 11.13
N GLY A 52 3.47 2.30 12.35
CA GLY A 52 3.44 0.97 12.94
C GLY A 52 2.18 0.19 12.57
N GLY A 53 1.11 0.39 13.33
CA GLY A 53 -0.13 -0.39 13.26
C GLY A 53 -0.83 -0.36 11.91
N LEU A 54 -0.99 0.83 11.31
CA LEU A 54 -1.63 0.95 9.99
C LEU A 54 -0.80 0.27 8.90
N ILE A 55 0.52 0.54 8.79
CA ILE A 55 1.36 -0.11 7.78
C ILE A 55 1.42 -1.64 7.99
N LEU A 56 1.53 -2.10 9.23
CA LEU A 56 1.44 -3.51 9.57
C LEU A 56 0.11 -4.13 9.12
N GLY A 57 -1.00 -3.43 9.37
CA GLY A 57 -2.33 -3.81 8.91
C GLY A 57 -2.43 -3.92 7.39
N LEU A 58 -1.83 -2.99 6.63
CA LEU A 58 -1.78 -3.08 5.17
C LEU A 58 -1.06 -4.33 4.69
N GLY A 59 0.06 -4.69 5.34
CA GLY A 59 0.77 -5.93 5.07
C GLY A 59 -0.09 -7.17 5.31
N LEU A 60 -0.86 -7.20 6.41
CA LEU A 60 -1.79 -8.29 6.70
C LEU A 60 -2.93 -8.37 5.68
N VAL A 61 -3.53 -7.24 5.30
CA VAL A 61 -4.58 -7.20 4.28
C VAL A 61 -4.06 -7.69 2.93
N GLN A 62 -2.83 -7.36 2.55
CA GLN A 62 -2.19 -7.89 1.35
C GLN A 62 -2.07 -9.42 1.41
N LEU A 63 -1.68 -10.00 2.55
CA LEU A 63 -1.66 -11.46 2.72
C LEU A 63 -3.05 -12.09 2.71
N LEU A 64 -4.07 -11.42 3.24
CA LEU A 64 -5.47 -11.88 3.20
C LEU A 64 -6.02 -11.87 1.77
N ALA A 65 -5.66 -10.86 0.97
CA ALA A 65 -6.03 -10.77 -0.44
C ALA A 65 -5.52 -11.99 -1.24
N LEU A 66 -4.43 -12.62 -0.81
CA LEU A 66 -3.87 -13.82 -1.44
C LEU A 66 -4.65 -15.12 -1.14
N ARG A 67 -5.43 -15.16 -0.05
CA ARG A 67 -5.98 -16.42 0.50
C ARG A 67 -7.49 -16.58 0.36
N GLY A 68 -8.24 -15.50 0.15
CA GLY A 68 -9.70 -15.51 0.31
C GLY A 68 -10.50 -15.46 -0.99
N PRO A 69 -11.76 -15.95 -0.98
CA PRO A 69 -12.71 -15.78 -2.09
C PRO A 69 -13.06 -14.30 -2.37
N ARG A 70 -12.73 -13.40 -1.43
CA ARG A 70 -12.92 -11.94 -1.54
C ARG A 70 -11.65 -11.19 -1.98
N GLY A 71 -10.69 -11.88 -2.60
CA GLY A 71 -9.41 -11.29 -3.03
C GLY A 71 -9.60 -10.00 -3.83
N GLN A 72 -10.58 -9.96 -4.74
CA GLN A 72 -10.95 -8.78 -5.51
C GLN A 72 -11.26 -7.56 -4.63
N ALA A 73 -12.14 -7.70 -3.63
CA ALA A 73 -12.54 -6.60 -2.77
C ALA A 73 -11.35 -6.06 -1.96
N TRP A 74 -10.49 -6.95 -1.48
CA TRP A 74 -9.26 -6.57 -0.79
C TRP A 74 -8.28 -5.83 -1.71
N LEU A 75 -8.11 -6.28 -2.94
CA LEU A 75 -7.27 -5.57 -3.92
C LEU A 75 -7.83 -4.20 -4.26
N ALA A 76 -9.15 -4.06 -4.40
CA ALA A 76 -9.79 -2.76 -4.65
C ALA A 76 -9.59 -1.80 -3.46
N ALA A 77 -9.76 -2.29 -2.23
CA ALA A 77 -9.49 -1.49 -1.03
C ALA A 77 -8.02 -1.07 -0.94
N LEU A 78 -7.09 -1.99 -1.18
CA LEU A 78 -5.65 -1.67 -1.20
C LEU A 78 -5.31 -0.67 -2.30
N ALA A 79 -5.89 -0.80 -3.50
CA ALA A 79 -5.71 0.15 -4.58
C ALA A 79 -6.11 1.58 -4.18
N LEU A 80 -7.23 1.72 -3.47
CA LEU A 80 -7.69 3.01 -2.96
C LEU A 80 -6.72 3.61 -1.94
N VAL A 81 -6.20 2.80 -1.01
CA VAL A 81 -5.23 3.26 -0.01
C VAL A 81 -3.94 3.74 -0.68
N PHE A 82 -3.37 2.95 -1.60
CA PHE A 82 -2.15 3.36 -2.30
C PHE A 82 -2.37 4.57 -3.21
N ALA A 83 -3.55 4.72 -3.81
CA ALA A 83 -3.89 5.92 -4.56
C ALA A 83 -3.96 7.15 -3.64
N ALA A 84 -4.53 7.02 -2.45
CA ALA A 84 -4.59 8.11 -1.47
C ALA A 84 -3.18 8.51 -0.98
N LEU A 85 -2.28 7.55 -0.76
CA LEU A 85 -0.87 7.83 -0.44
C LEU A 85 -0.19 8.58 -1.58
N GLY A 86 -0.34 8.10 -2.82
CA GLY A 86 0.17 8.75 -4.01
C GLY A 86 -0.34 10.19 -4.17
N LEU A 87 -1.63 10.43 -3.90
CA LEU A 87 -2.20 11.79 -3.88
C LEU A 87 -1.55 12.67 -2.80
N GLY A 88 -1.28 12.13 -1.61
CA GLY A 88 -0.54 12.83 -0.56
C GLY A 88 0.89 13.18 -0.97
N ARG A 89 1.55 12.34 -1.76
CA ARG A 89 2.88 12.65 -2.33
C ARG A 89 2.80 13.73 -3.39
N LEU A 90 1.80 13.67 -4.27
CA LEU A 90 1.58 14.69 -5.29
C LEU A 90 1.27 16.05 -4.67
N SER A 91 0.46 16.09 -3.60
CA SER A 91 0.20 17.34 -2.89
C SER A 91 1.47 17.90 -2.23
N SER A 92 2.30 17.07 -1.58
CA SER A 92 3.58 17.52 -1.03
C SER A 92 4.54 18.03 -2.13
N LEU A 93 4.64 17.36 -3.28
CA LEU A 93 5.46 17.87 -4.40
C LEU A 93 4.95 19.21 -4.95
N ALA A 94 3.63 19.41 -4.97
CA ALA A 94 3.02 20.64 -5.45
C ALA A 94 3.18 21.81 -4.46
N LEU A 95 3.15 21.52 -3.15
CA LEU A 95 3.16 22.54 -2.09
C LEU A 95 4.57 22.83 -1.57
N ASP A 96 5.39 21.79 -1.38
CA ASP A 96 6.71 21.86 -0.74
C ASP A 96 7.86 21.80 -1.75
N GLY A 97 7.57 21.47 -3.01
CA GLY A 97 8.53 21.42 -4.11
C GLY A 97 9.08 20.02 -4.41
N LEU A 98 9.97 19.94 -5.40
CA LEU A 98 10.48 18.67 -5.91
C LEU A 98 11.47 18.01 -4.95
N SER A 99 11.13 16.79 -4.52
CA SER A 99 12.00 15.90 -3.77
C SER A 99 12.10 14.55 -4.48
N THR A 100 13.32 14.10 -4.75
CA THR A 100 13.57 12.78 -5.39
C THR A 100 12.96 11.64 -4.58
N TYR A 101 13.04 11.73 -3.25
CA TYR A 101 12.43 10.75 -2.36
C TYR A 101 10.90 10.73 -2.51
N THR A 102 10.27 11.90 -2.41
CA THR A 102 8.81 12.03 -2.50
C THR A 102 8.28 11.62 -3.87
N ALA A 103 8.97 12.00 -4.95
CA ALA A 103 8.61 11.63 -6.32
C ALA A 103 8.80 10.14 -6.59
N GLY A 104 9.93 9.56 -6.18
CA GLY A 104 10.21 8.13 -6.36
C GLY A 104 9.22 7.25 -5.61
N LEU A 105 8.96 7.55 -4.34
CA LEU A 105 8.01 6.79 -3.54
C LEU A 105 6.57 6.98 -4.03
N GLY A 106 6.19 8.21 -4.41
CA GLY A 106 4.88 8.48 -5.01
C GLY A 106 4.64 7.71 -6.31
N ALA A 107 5.66 7.57 -7.16
CA ALA A 107 5.56 6.74 -8.37
C ALA A 107 5.32 5.27 -8.05
N VAL A 108 5.98 4.73 -7.02
CA VAL A 108 5.76 3.35 -6.55
C VAL A 108 4.34 3.18 -6.00
N GLU A 109 3.86 4.11 -5.16
CA GLU A 109 2.52 4.05 -4.57
C GLU A 109 1.43 4.12 -5.65
N ILE A 110 1.53 5.05 -6.61
CA ILE A 110 0.60 5.17 -7.74
C ILE A 110 0.67 3.92 -8.63
N GLY A 111 1.88 3.43 -8.94
CA GLY A 111 2.06 2.22 -9.74
C GLY A 111 1.42 0.99 -9.08
N LEU A 112 1.62 0.83 -7.77
CA LEU A 112 0.96 -0.21 -6.98
C LEU A 112 -0.56 -0.07 -7.01
N ALA A 113 -1.08 1.14 -6.83
CA ALA A 113 -2.52 1.39 -6.88
C ALA A 113 -3.14 0.93 -8.21
N LEU A 114 -2.50 1.27 -9.34
CA LEU A 114 -2.94 0.88 -10.67
C LEU A 114 -2.90 -0.63 -10.86
N LEU A 115 -1.80 -1.29 -10.47
CA LEU A 115 -1.65 -2.73 -10.59
C LEU A 115 -2.69 -3.50 -9.76
N LEU A 116 -2.98 -3.02 -8.55
CA LEU A 116 -3.99 -3.59 -7.66
C LEU A 116 -5.41 -3.38 -8.21
N ALA A 117 -5.71 -2.21 -8.77
CA ALA A 117 -7.00 -1.91 -9.40
C ALA A 117 -7.24 -2.74 -10.66
N MET A 118 -6.21 -2.95 -11.49
CA MET A 118 -6.30 -3.87 -12.63
C MET A 118 -6.46 -5.32 -12.16
N GLY A 119 -5.71 -5.70 -11.12
CA GLY A 119 -5.80 -7.01 -10.49
C GLY A 119 -7.19 -7.31 -9.95
N SER A 120 -7.85 -6.35 -9.31
CA SER A 120 -9.21 -6.53 -8.80
C SER A 120 -10.21 -6.78 -9.93
N ARG A 121 -10.19 -5.96 -10.99
CA ARG A 121 -11.07 -6.13 -12.17
C ARG A 121 -10.86 -7.46 -12.89
N SER A 122 -9.63 -7.98 -12.93
CA SER A 122 -9.36 -9.29 -13.55
C SER A 122 -9.98 -10.48 -12.81
N MET A 123 -10.44 -10.26 -11.57
CA MET A 123 -11.09 -11.28 -10.75
C MET A 123 -12.61 -11.12 -10.67
N ASP A 124 -13.19 -10.15 -11.39
CA ASP A 124 -14.64 -9.97 -11.48
C ASP A 124 -15.29 -11.10 -12.31
N PRO A 125 -16.28 -11.82 -11.77
CA PRO A 125 -16.98 -12.88 -12.49
C PRO A 125 -17.69 -12.39 -13.77
N GLU A 126 -18.19 -11.15 -13.79
CA GLU A 126 -18.89 -10.56 -14.94
C GLU A 126 -17.96 -10.26 -16.10
N THR A 127 -16.76 -9.74 -15.83
CA THR A 127 -15.74 -9.47 -16.85
C THR A 127 -15.28 -10.76 -17.53
N ASN A 128 -15.33 -11.90 -16.82
CA ASN A 128 -14.96 -13.20 -17.40
C ASN A 128 -16.06 -13.79 -18.30
N ARG A 129 -17.34 -13.46 -18.07
CA ARG A 129 -18.45 -13.88 -18.94
C ARG A 129 -18.47 -13.14 -20.28
N SER A 130 -18.32 -11.81 -20.26
CA SER A 130 -18.31 -11.00 -21.49
C SER A 130 -17.17 -11.34 -22.45
N ARG A 131 -16.08 -11.92 -21.93
CA ARG A 131 -14.92 -12.34 -22.72
C ARG A 131 -15.13 -13.70 -23.39
N GLY A 132 -15.87 -14.61 -22.74
CA GLY A 132 -16.23 -15.91 -23.30
C GLY A 132 -17.26 -15.83 -24.43
N ASP A 133 -18.22 -14.89 -24.32
CA ASP A 133 -19.27 -14.70 -25.34
C ASP A 133 -18.77 -14.02 -26.62
N SER A 134 -17.59 -13.40 -26.60
CA SER A 134 -16.94 -12.78 -27.77
C SER A 134 -16.07 -13.77 -28.58
N GLU A 135 -15.76 -14.93 -28.00
CA GLU A 135 -14.91 -15.97 -28.62
C GLU A 135 -15.74 -17.16 -29.14
N ALA A 136 -17.06 -17.13 -28.97
CA ALA A 136 -18.03 -18.12 -29.46
C ALA A 136 -18.77 -17.62 -30.72
#